data_AF-A0A2W1LTH3-F1
#
_entry.id   AF-A0A2W1LTH3-F1
#
_cell.length_a   1.000
_cell.length_b   1.000
_cell.length_c   1.000
_cell.angle_alpha   90.00
_cell.angle_beta   90.00
_cell.angle_gamma   90.00
#
_symmetry.space_group_name_H-M   'P 1'
#
loop_
_entity.id
_entity.type
_entity.pdbx_description
1 polymer ?
#
loop_
_entity_poly.entity_id
_entity_poly.type
_entity_poly.pdbx_seq_one_letter_code
_entity_poly.pdbx_strand_id
1 'polypeptide(L)'
;MRDVGMVMPVYNQDPLYLTLAMNSVLEQSYPHFHLAVVIDGANEQTRNQVYQYEKRKTRELRLLTSRPTRGFPVRLIQDLIF
;
A
#
# COMPACT_ATOMS: atom_id res chain seq x y z
N MET A 1 -13.65 0.84 -19.58
CA MET A 1 -12.20 0.91 -19.30
C MET A 1 -11.89 -0.20 -18.31
N ARG A 2 -10.70 -0.81 -18.34
CA ARG A 2 -10.32 -1.81 -17.33
C ARG A 2 -9.53 -1.09 -16.25
N ASP A 3 -10.11 -0.98 -15.07
CA ASP A 3 -9.45 -0.39 -13.91
C ASP A 3 -8.41 -1.39 -13.37
N VAL A 4 -7.19 -0.93 -13.12
CA VAL A 4 -6.11 -1.77 -12.59
C VAL A 4 -5.99 -1.54 -11.09
N GLY A 5 -6.25 -2.58 -10.30
CA GLY A 5 -6.03 -2.58 -8.86
C GLY A 5 -4.72 -3.27 -8.49
N MET A 6 -3.92 -2.65 -7.62
CA MET A 6 -2.71 -3.23 -7.06
C MET A 6 -2.81 -3.26 -5.53
N VAL A 7 -2.42 -4.37 -4.92
CA VAL A 7 -2.36 -4.51 -3.46
C VAL A 7 -0.92 -4.78 -3.03
N MET A 8 -0.42 -3.99 -2.08
CA MET A 8 0.94 -4.09 -1.54
C MET A 8 0.90 -4.36 -0.04
N PRO A 9 1.04 -5.62 0.42
CA PRO A 9 1.14 -5.93 1.84
C PRO A 9 2.50 -5.48 2.39
N VAL A 10 2.47 -4.81 3.54
CA VAL A 10 3.63 -4.22 4.21
C VAL A 10 3.62 -4.62 5.69
N TYR A 11 4.67 -5.33 6.10
CA TYR A 11 4.96 -5.73 7.48
C TYR A 11 6.17 -4.92 7.96
N ASN A 12 7.15 -5.54 8.63
CA ASN A 12 8.44 -4.92 8.93
C ASN A 12 9.33 -4.97 7.69
N GLN A 13 9.51 -3.83 7.04
CA GLN A 13 10.36 -3.71 5.86
C GLN A 13 11.59 -2.84 6.17
N ASP A 14 12.70 -3.16 5.51
CA ASP A 14 13.83 -2.25 5.46
C ASP A 14 13.38 -0.94 4.77
N PRO A 15 13.67 0.23 5.37
CA PRO A 15 13.38 1.53 4.78
C PRO A 15 13.75 1.69 3.31
N LEU A 16 14.92 1.18 2.94
CA LEU A 16 15.46 1.32 1.60
C LEU A 16 14.57 0.59 0.60
N TYR A 17 14.23 -0.67 0.88
CA TYR A 17 13.42 -1.48 -0.02
C TYR A 17 11.97 -0.99 -0.08
N LEU A 18 11.40 -0.54 1.05
CA LEU A 18 10.06 0.06 1.04
C LEU A 18 10.02 1.31 0.18
N THR A 19 11.03 2.18 0.30
CA THR A 19 11.16 3.40 -0.52
C THR A 19 11.28 3.06 -2.01
N LEU A 20 12.14 2.11 -2.36
CA LEU A 20 12.33 1.69 -3.75
C LEU A 20 11.06 1.08 -4.35
N ALA A 21 10.37 0.22 -3.60
CA ALA A 21 9.12 -0.40 -4.05
C ALA A 21 7.98 0.62 -4.19
N MET A 22 7.84 1.55 -3.24
CA MET A 22 6.84 2.62 -3.34
C MET A 22 7.12 3.52 -4.55
N ASN A 23 8.37 3.91 -4.77
CA ASN A 23 8.73 4.74 -5.92
C ASN A 23 8.51 4.00 -7.24
N SER A 24 8.86 2.72 -7.32
CA SER A 24 8.67 1.94 -8.55
C SER A 24 7.21 1.88 -8.97
N VAL A 25 6.27 1.74 -8.02
CA VAL A 25 4.82 1.74 -8.33
C VAL A 25 4.32 3.15 -8.65
N LEU A 26 4.76 4.17 -7.91
CA LEU A 26 4.31 5.56 -8.12
C LEU A 26 4.84 6.19 -9.41
N GLU A 27 5.90 5.63 -10.00
CA GLU A 27 6.54 6.06 -11.24
C GLU A 27 6.20 5.17 -12.45
N GLN A 28 5.19 4.29 -12.33
CA GLN A 28 4.74 3.44 -13.44
C GLN A 28 4.31 4.28 -14.66
N SER A 29 4.64 3.79 -15.87
CA SER A 29 4.28 4.43 -17.14
C SER A 29 2.78 4.40 -17.43
N TYR A 30 2.05 3.45 -16.84
CA TYR A 30 0.59 3.42 -16.87
C TYR A 30 0.03 4.14 -15.64
N PRO A 31 -0.69 5.28 -15.81
CA PRO A 31 -1.06 6.14 -14.68
C PRO A 31 -2.44 5.82 -14.07
N HIS A 32 -3.24 4.94 -14.70
CA HIS A 32 -4.64 4.71 -14.32
C HIS A 32 -4.80 3.45 -13.45
N PHE A 33 -4.22 3.48 -12.26
CA PHE A 33 -4.33 2.39 -11.29
C PHE A 33 -4.73 2.88 -9.90
N HIS A 34 -5.29 1.96 -9.12
CA HIS A 34 -5.53 2.15 -7.69
C HIS A 34 -4.52 1.30 -6.92
N LEU A 35 -3.77 1.92 -6.01
CA LEU A 35 -2.85 1.20 -5.13
C LEU A 35 -3.44 1.14 -3.72
N ALA A 36 -3.58 -0.08 -3.19
CA ALA A 36 -3.90 -0.35 -1.81
C ALA A 36 -2.66 -0.86 -1.06
N VAL A 37 -2.12 -0.07 -0.14
CA VAL A 37 -1.02 -0.52 0.73
C VAL A 37 -1.61 -1.04 2.03
N VAL A 38 -1.34 -2.31 2.36
CA VAL A 38 -1.91 -3.00 3.51
C VAL A 38 -0.85 -3.14 4.59
N ILE A 39 -0.92 -2.28 5.61
CA ILE A 39 0.02 -2.36 6.73
C ILE A 39 -0.51 -3.34 7.77
N ASP A 40 0.21 -4.44 8.01
CA ASP A 40 -0.20 -5.48 8.95
C ASP A 40 0.92 -5.73 9.97
N GLY A 41 0.66 -5.41 11.25
CA GLY A 41 1.62 -5.62 12.34
C GLY A 41 2.98 -4.90 12.23
N ALA A 42 3.16 -3.98 11.27
CA ALA A 42 4.44 -3.31 11.02
C ALA A 42 4.93 -2.43 12.17
N ASN A 43 6.24 -2.23 12.29
CA ASN A 43 6.85 -1.31 13.24
C ASN A 43 6.53 0.17 12.92
N GLU A 44 6.80 1.06 13.87
CA GLU A 44 6.51 2.49 13.73
C GLU A 44 7.26 3.14 12.57
N GLN A 45 8.52 2.73 12.33
CA GLN A 45 9.34 3.26 11.24
C GLN A 45 8.71 2.99 9.87
N THR A 46 8.30 1.75 9.62
CA THR A 46 7.63 1.34 8.39
C THR A 46 6.29 2.07 8.23
N ARG A 47 5.48 2.16 9.29
CA ARG A 47 4.22 2.93 9.26
C ARG A 47 4.47 4.38 8.87
N ASN A 48 5.40 5.04 9.56
CA ASN A 48 5.71 6.45 9.32
C ASN A 48 6.14 6.69 7.88
N GLN A 49 6.95 5.80 7.30
CA GLN A 49 7.35 5.91 5.90
C GLN A 49 6.17 5.80 4.94
N VAL A 50 5.30 4.79 5.09
CA VAL A 50 4.11 4.65 4.25
C VAL A 50 3.21 5.90 4.35
N TYR A 51 3.03 6.45 5.55
CA TYR A 51 2.26 7.69 5.75
C TYR A 51 2.88 8.93 5.08
N GLN A 52 4.21 8.99 4.92
CA GLN A 52 4.84 10.07 4.16
C GLN A 52 4.46 10.03 2.67
N TYR A 53 4.16 8.85 2.12
CA TYR A 53 3.74 8.72 0.72
C TYR A 53 2.28 9.13 0.52
N GLU A 54 1.41 8.90 1.49
CA GLU A 54 0.01 9.38 1.45
C GLU A 54 -0.07 10.89 1.32
N LYS A 55 0.72 11.61 2.13
CA LYS A 55 0.74 13.08 2.16
C LYS A 55 1.15 13.71 0.83
N ARG A 56 1.88 12.97 -0.01
CA ARG A 56 2.31 13.45 -1.33
C ARG A 56 1.20 13.45 -2.38
N LYS A 57 -0.03 13.00 -2.06
CA LYS A 57 -1.31 13.07 -2.83
C LYS A 57 -1.18 13.50 -4.31
N THR A 58 -0.49 12.70 -5.12
CA THR A 58 -0.36 12.97 -6.57
C THR A 58 -1.16 11.95 -7.40
N ARG A 59 -1.58 10.81 -6.82
CA ARG A 59 -2.34 9.73 -7.48
C ARG A 59 -3.32 9.09 -6.50
N GLU A 60 -4.26 8.27 -6.99
CA GLU A 60 -5.23 7.53 -6.18
C GLU A 60 -4.59 6.39 -5.37
N LEU A 61 -3.81 6.78 -4.34
CA LEU A 61 -3.27 5.89 -3.32
C LEU A 61 -4.29 5.75 -2.19
N ARG A 62 -4.68 4.51 -1.88
CA ARG A 62 -5.47 4.17 -0.70
C ARG A 62 -4.58 3.43 0.29
N LEU A 63 -4.42 3.98 1.49
CA LEU A 63 -3.76 3.27 2.57
C LEU A 63 -4.79 2.51 3.39
N LEU A 64 -4.57 1.22 3.58
CA LEU A 64 -5.38 0.41 4.48
C LEU A 64 -4.50 -0.13 5.59
N THR A 65 -4.90 0.16 6.83
CA THR A 65 -4.20 -0.33 8.00
C THR A 65 -5.00 -1.46 8.63
N SER A 66 -4.38 -2.65 8.69
CA SER A 66 -4.90 -3.77 9.44
C SER A 66 -4.73 -3.48 10.94
N ARG A 67 -5.81 -3.58 11.72
CA ARG A 67 -5.66 -3.78 13.17
C ARG A 67 -5.17 -5.22 13.37
N PRO A 68 -4.20 -5.46 14.25
CA PRO A 68 -3.55 -6.76 14.39
C PRO A 68 -4.58 -7.79 14.85
N THR A 69 -5.21 -8.47 13.90
CA THR A 69 -6.15 -9.55 14.15
C THR A 69 -5.88 -10.63 13.12
N ARG A 70 -5.62 -11.84 13.65
CA ARG A 70 -5.17 -13.02 12.91
C ARG A 70 -6.15 -13.30 11.76
N GLY A 71 -5.72 -13.10 10.51
CA GLY A 71 -6.49 -13.45 9.30
C GLY A 71 -6.91 -12.29 8.38
N PHE A 72 -6.53 -11.05 8.66
CA PHE A 72 -6.95 -9.86 7.90
C PHE A 72 -6.50 -9.71 6.42
N PRO A 73 -5.37 -10.27 5.94
CA PRO A 73 -4.90 -10.00 4.57
C PRO A 73 -5.88 -10.44 3.48
N VAL A 74 -6.55 -11.58 3.66
CA VAL A 74 -7.46 -12.15 2.64
C VAL A 74 -8.77 -11.35 2.55
N ARG A 75 -9.28 -10.86 3.69
CA ARG A 75 -10.56 -10.15 3.77
C ARG A 75 -10.49 -8.76 3.15
N LEU A 76 -9.37 -8.08 3.34
CA LEU A 76 -9.15 -6.74 2.82
C LEU A 76 -9.03 -6.71 1.29
N ILE A 77 -8.49 -7.77 0.69
CA ILE A 77 -8.43 -7.94 -0.77
C ILE A 77 -9.83 -8.16 -1.35
N GLN A 78 -10.71 -8.88 -0.64
CA GLN A 78 -12.10 -9.07 -1.08
C GLN A 78 -12.91 -7.77 -1.06
N ASP A 79 -12.69 -6.90 -0.06
CA ASP A 79 -13.37 -5.61 0.07
C ASP A 79 -12.83 -4.51 -0.88
N LEU A 80 -11.70 -4.76 -1.56
CA LEU A 80 -11.02 -3.79 -2.44
C LEU A 80 -11.26 -4.03 -3.94
N ILE A 81 -11.78 -5.20 -4.31
CA ILE A 81 -11.90 -5.65 -5.70
C ILE A 81 -13.38 -5.67 -6.17
N PHE A 82 -14.35 -5.41 -5.28
CA PHE A 82 -15.78 -5.33 -5.59
C PHE A 82 -16.43 -4.03 -5.10
#